data_AF-A0A3N0XIK0-F1
#
_entry.id   AF-A0A3N0XIK0-F1
#
_cell.length_a   1.000
_cell.length_b   1.000
_cell.length_c   1.000
_cell.angle_alpha   90.00
_cell.angle_beta   90.00
_cell.angle_gamma   90.00
#
_symmetry.space_group_name_H-M   'P 1'
#
loop_
_entity.id
_entity.type
_entity.pdbx_description
1 polymer ?
#
loop_
_entity_poly.entity_id
_entity_poly.type
_entity_poly.pdbx_seq_one_letter_code
_entity_poly.pdbx_strand_id
1 'polypeptide(L)'
;MFGWGDFHSNIKTVKLNLLITGKIVDHGNGTFSVYFRHNSTGLGNVSVSLVPPSKAVDFEITQQETIEVPKDNKAFNCRVEYEKTDRSKRTSVCSDFPNRVCFQEQTQSHVSWLCSKPFKVICIYIDFFSADYKLVQKVCPDYNYHSDTPYTSVG
;
A
#
# COMPACT_ATOMS: atom_id res chain seq x y z
N MET A 1 7.56 18.00 -11.94
CA MET A 1 8.61 17.08 -11.47
C MET A 1 8.13 16.56 -10.12
N PHE A 2 8.15 15.25 -9.88
CA PHE A 2 7.76 14.69 -8.58
C PHE A 2 8.82 15.02 -7.53
N GLY A 3 8.40 15.38 -6.31
CA GLY A 3 9.32 15.71 -5.21
C GLY A 3 9.94 14.48 -4.55
N TRP A 4 9.48 13.27 -4.92
CA TRP A 4 9.95 11.98 -4.44
C TRP A 4 10.19 11.01 -5.60
N GLY A 5 11.15 10.11 -5.43
CA GLY A 5 11.56 9.14 -6.45
C GLY A 5 11.43 7.70 -5.97
N ASP A 6 12.10 7.39 -4.86
CA ASP A 6 12.10 6.05 -4.25
C ASP A 6 11.40 6.10 -2.89
N PHE A 7 10.36 5.28 -2.73
CA PHE A 7 9.63 5.09 -1.48
C PHE A 7 10.09 3.80 -0.81
N HIS A 8 10.23 3.84 0.51
CA HIS A 8 10.57 2.66 1.32
C HIS A 8 9.79 2.67 2.63
N SER A 9 9.27 1.50 3.03
CA SER A 9 8.65 1.31 4.34
C SER A 9 8.89 -0.10 4.86
N ASN A 10 9.12 -0.22 6.17
CA ASN A 10 9.18 -1.48 6.89
C ASN A 10 8.24 -1.43 8.10
N ILE A 11 7.33 -2.38 8.19
CA ILE A 11 6.42 -2.55 9.32
C ILE A 11 6.61 -3.96 9.84
N LYS A 12 6.94 -4.09 11.12
CA LYS A 12 7.34 -5.37 11.71
C LYS A 12 6.73 -5.57 13.09
N THR A 13 6.13 -6.75 13.27
CA THR A 13 5.70 -7.29 14.56
C THR A 13 6.36 -8.64 14.81
N VAL A 14 5.98 -9.32 15.90
CA VAL A 14 6.45 -10.69 16.16
C VAL A 14 5.81 -11.67 15.17
N LYS A 15 4.57 -11.41 14.75
CA LYS A 15 3.80 -12.32 13.89
C LYS A 15 3.89 -12.01 12.40
N LEU A 16 4.25 -10.79 11.99
CA LEU A 16 4.31 -10.41 10.58
C LEU A 16 5.39 -9.35 10.32
N ASN A 17 6.13 -9.52 9.25
CA ASN A 17 7.06 -8.53 8.72
C ASN A 17 6.62 -8.13 7.31
N LEU A 18 6.61 -6.83 7.02
CA LEU A 18 6.27 -6.25 5.73
C LEU A 18 7.39 -5.29 5.29
N LEU A 19 7.89 -5.48 4.08
CA LEU A 19 8.84 -4.60 3.42
C LEU A 19 8.24 -4.10 2.12
N ILE A 20 8.18 -2.78 1.94
CA ILE A 20 7.62 -2.12 0.75
C ILE A 20 8.69 -1.25 0.11
N THR A 21 8.80 -1.34 -1.21
CA THR A 21 9.53 -0.39 -2.05
C THR A 21 8.61 0.16 -3.12
N GLY A 22 8.67 1.45 -3.36
CA GLY A 22 7.90 2.14 -4.40
C GLY A 22 8.82 2.95 -5.30
N LYS A 23 8.46 3.07 -6.58
CA LYS A 23 9.17 3.93 -7.54
C LYS A 23 8.20 4.62 -8.49
N ILE A 24 8.45 5.89 -8.78
CA ILE A 24 7.73 6.64 -9.82
C ILE A 24 8.55 6.71 -11.11
N VAL A 25 7.86 6.61 -12.25
CA VAL A 25 8.43 6.85 -13.59
C VAL A 25 7.51 7.79 -14.36
N ASP A 26 7.97 8.98 -14.71
CA ASP A 26 7.27 9.89 -15.63
C ASP A 26 7.51 9.46 -17.08
N HIS A 27 6.45 9.28 -17.86
CA HIS A 27 6.52 8.84 -19.25
C HIS A 27 6.75 10.01 -20.22
N GLY A 28 6.63 11.27 -19.76
CA GLY A 28 6.80 12.47 -20.61
C GLY A 28 5.64 12.74 -21.58
N ASN A 29 4.65 11.85 -21.65
CA ASN A 29 3.46 11.96 -22.51
C ASN A 29 2.21 12.43 -21.75
N GLY A 30 2.38 12.93 -20.53
CA GLY A 30 1.28 13.33 -19.66
C GLY A 30 0.82 12.24 -18.67
N THR A 31 1.39 11.04 -18.70
CA THR A 31 1.16 9.99 -17.69
C THR A 31 2.41 9.69 -16.87
N PHE A 32 2.23 9.01 -15.74
CA PHE A 32 3.33 8.42 -14.98
C PHE A 32 2.89 7.08 -14.41
N SER A 33 3.85 6.18 -14.17
CA SER A 33 3.60 4.92 -13.48
C SER A 33 4.20 4.93 -12.08
N VAL A 34 3.51 4.25 -11.15
CA VAL A 34 4.01 3.97 -9.81
C VAL A 34 4.09 2.47 -9.62
N TYR A 35 5.28 1.97 -9.34
CA TYR A 35 5.54 0.57 -9.12
C TYR A 35 5.71 0.31 -7.64
N PHE A 36 4.92 -0.60 -7.09
CA PHE A 36 5.14 -1.14 -5.76
C PHE A 36 5.64 -2.57 -5.85
N ARG A 37 6.63 -2.87 -5.03
CA ARG A 37 7.00 -4.23 -4.67
C ARG A 37 6.90 -4.35 -3.16
N HIS A 38 6.16 -5.34 -2.69
CA HIS A 38 6.14 -5.64 -1.26
C HIS A 38 6.35 -7.13 -1.00
N ASN A 39 7.11 -7.41 0.05
CA ASN A 39 7.34 -8.75 0.55
C ASN A 39 6.83 -8.82 1.99
N SER A 40 5.98 -9.79 2.30
CA SER A 40 5.57 -10.08 3.66
C SER A 40 5.95 -11.49 4.06
N THR A 41 6.22 -11.67 5.35
CA THR A 41 6.55 -12.97 5.93
C THR A 41 5.93 -13.06 7.31
N GLY A 42 5.09 -14.07 7.52
CA GLY A 42 4.37 -14.28 8.78
C GLY A 42 2.89 -14.57 8.56
N LEU A 43 2.06 -14.19 9.54
CA LEU A 43 0.61 -14.39 9.50
C LEU A 43 -0.10 -13.04 9.51
N GLY A 44 -0.88 -12.78 8.46
CA GLY A 44 -1.73 -11.60 8.33
C GLY A 44 -1.91 -11.14 6.90
N ASN A 45 -2.71 -10.09 6.74
CA ASN A 45 -3.02 -9.48 5.46
C ASN A 45 -2.30 -8.13 5.33
N VAL A 46 -1.80 -7.87 4.14
CA VAL A 46 -1.13 -6.60 3.81
C VAL A 46 -1.69 -6.08 2.50
N SER A 47 -1.85 -4.77 2.41
CA SER A 47 -2.31 -4.09 1.20
C SER A 47 -1.50 -2.81 1.02
N VAL A 48 -1.17 -2.48 -0.23
CA VAL A 48 -0.53 -1.22 -0.60
C VAL A 48 -1.23 -0.66 -1.83
N SER A 49 -1.74 0.55 -1.74
CA SER A 49 -2.50 1.18 -2.83
C SER A 49 -2.21 2.67 -2.96
N LEU A 50 -2.58 3.23 -4.12
CA LEU A 50 -2.65 4.68 -4.29
C LEU A 50 -4.06 5.17 -3.97
N VAL A 51 -4.15 6.27 -3.23
CA VAL A 51 -5.41 6.90 -2.85
C VAL A 51 -5.35 8.42 -3.01
N PRO A 52 -6.50 9.09 -3.18
CA PRO A 52 -6.54 10.55 -3.11
C PRO A 52 -6.27 11.04 -1.67
N PRO A 53 -5.81 12.29 -1.48
CA PRO A 53 -5.52 12.84 -0.16
C PRO A 53 -6.73 12.88 0.79
N SER A 54 -7.93 12.94 0.24
CA SER A 54 -9.20 12.92 0.98
C SER A 54 -9.55 11.56 1.60
N LYS A 55 -8.88 10.47 1.23
CA LYS A 55 -9.12 9.15 1.83
C LYS A 55 -8.81 9.19 3.33
N ALA A 56 -9.79 8.91 4.18
CA ALA A 56 -9.60 8.80 5.63
C ALA A 56 -8.66 7.64 5.98
N VAL A 57 -7.95 7.77 7.10
CA VAL A 57 -7.13 6.69 7.68
C VAL A 57 -8.01 5.98 8.69
N ASP A 58 -8.44 4.76 8.37
CA ASP A 58 -9.27 3.95 9.26
C ASP A 58 -8.99 2.45 9.05
N PHE A 59 -9.27 1.66 10.08
CA PHE A 59 -9.13 0.21 10.13
C PHE A 59 -10.26 -0.54 9.41
N GLU A 60 -11.16 0.16 8.70
CA GLU A 60 -12.31 -0.45 8.04
C GLU A 60 -11.90 -1.63 7.14
N ILE A 61 -12.25 -2.84 7.59
CA ILE A 61 -12.21 -4.07 6.80
C ILE A 61 -13.55 -4.13 6.06
N THR A 62 -13.80 -3.21 5.12
CA THR A 62 -14.97 -3.37 4.27
C THR A 62 -14.64 -4.55 3.35
N GLN A 63 -15.38 -5.64 3.54
CA GLN A 63 -15.43 -6.78 2.63
C GLN A 63 -15.48 -6.28 1.19
N GLN A 64 -14.95 -7.08 0.26
CA GLN A 64 -15.22 -6.96 -1.16
C GLN A 64 -16.73 -7.19 -1.46
N GLU A 65 -17.63 -6.51 -0.76
CA GLU A 65 -19.01 -6.33 -1.15
C GLU A 65 -19.02 -5.23 -2.20
N THR A 66 -19.27 -5.64 -3.45
CA THR A 66 -20.32 -5.11 -4.32
C THR A 66 -20.94 -3.76 -3.95
N ILE A 67 -20.13 -2.74 -3.69
CA ILE A 67 -20.58 -1.36 -3.72
C ILE A 67 -20.59 -0.99 -5.18
N GLU A 68 -21.80 -0.98 -5.75
CA GLU A 68 -22.12 -0.29 -6.98
C GLU A 68 -21.26 0.96 -7.07
N VAL A 69 -20.30 0.96 -7.99
CA VAL A 69 -19.44 2.10 -8.28
C VAL A 69 -20.37 3.30 -8.42
N PRO A 70 -20.36 4.27 -7.49
CA PRO A 70 -21.14 5.47 -7.68
C PRO A 70 -20.64 6.07 -8.99
N LYS A 71 -21.57 6.35 -9.90
CA LYS A 71 -21.33 6.98 -11.21
C LYS A 71 -20.84 8.42 -11.04
N ASP A 72 -19.72 8.60 -10.35
CA ASP A 72 -18.90 9.80 -10.29
C ASP A 72 -17.42 9.38 -10.27
N ASN A 73 -17.05 8.52 -11.22
CA ASN A 73 -15.70 8.06 -11.50
C ASN A 73 -14.78 9.17 -12.08
N LYS A 74 -15.03 10.44 -11.72
CA LYS A 74 -14.25 11.62 -12.15
C LYS A 74 -13.12 12.01 -11.18
N ALA A 75 -12.95 11.34 -10.04
CA ALA A 75 -12.18 11.92 -8.93
C ALA A 75 -10.74 11.40 -8.74
N PHE A 76 -10.36 10.23 -9.28
CA PHE A 76 -9.00 9.70 -9.10
C PHE A 76 -8.43 9.14 -10.41
N ASN A 77 -7.41 9.82 -10.94
CA ASN A 77 -6.86 9.56 -12.27
C ASN A 77 -5.80 8.44 -12.29
N CYS A 78 -5.75 7.58 -11.27
CA CYS A 78 -4.82 6.47 -11.15
C CYS A 78 -5.58 5.15 -11.17
N ARG A 79 -5.08 4.17 -11.93
CA ARG A 79 -5.65 2.82 -12.02
C ARG A 79 -4.55 1.77 -11.97
N VAL A 80 -4.88 0.57 -11.51
CA VAL A 80 -4.00 -0.60 -11.60
C VAL A 80 -3.90 -1.03 -13.07
N GLU A 81 -2.69 -1.10 -13.59
CA GLU A 81 -2.38 -1.59 -14.93
C GLU A 81 -1.94 -3.06 -14.89
N TYR A 82 -1.18 -3.42 -13.86
CA TYR A 82 -0.68 -4.76 -13.66
C TYR A 82 -0.59 -5.07 -12.18
N GLU A 83 -0.97 -6.28 -11.80
CA GLU A 83 -0.78 -6.81 -10.46
C GLU A 83 -0.40 -8.29 -10.56
N LYS A 84 0.62 -8.67 -9.80
CA LYS A 84 1.00 -10.06 -9.59
C LYS A 84 1.33 -10.27 -8.12
N THR A 85 0.68 -11.25 -7.53
CA THR A 85 0.92 -11.65 -6.14
C THR A 85 1.23 -13.13 -6.08
N ASP A 86 2.46 -13.47 -5.70
CA ASP A 86 2.92 -14.82 -5.46
C ASP A 86 2.84 -15.12 -3.94
N ARG A 87 2.13 -16.19 -3.57
CA ARG A 87 2.01 -16.63 -2.17
C ARG A 87 2.57 -18.03 -2.03
N SER A 88 3.40 -18.23 -1.01
CA SER A 88 3.87 -19.56 -0.61
C SER A 88 3.64 -19.77 0.87
N LYS A 89 3.29 -21.01 1.23
CA LYS A 89 3.03 -21.41 2.61
C LYS A 89 4.02 -22.50 2.96
N ARG A 90 4.84 -22.23 3.99
CA ARG A 90 5.77 -23.21 4.54
C ARG A 90 5.21 -23.74 5.86
N THR A 91 5.15 -25.06 5.94
CA THR A 91 4.72 -25.78 7.14
C THR A 91 5.96 -26.32 7.85
N SER A 92 6.06 -26.11 9.16
CA SER A 92 7.15 -26.65 9.98
C SER A 92 6.66 -27.01 11.37
N VAL A 93 7.42 -27.83 12.09
CA VAL A 93 7.18 -28.05 13.52
C VAL A 93 7.53 -26.78 14.28
N CYS A 94 6.71 -26.37 15.25
CA CYS A 94 6.97 -25.19 16.05
C CYS A 94 8.18 -25.41 16.97
N SER A 95 9.12 -24.45 17.04
CA SER A 95 10.32 -24.56 17.89
C SER A 95 9.98 -24.78 19.37
N ASP A 96 8.92 -24.13 19.86
CA ASP A 96 8.51 -24.19 21.28
C ASP A 96 7.65 -25.42 21.61
N PHE A 97 7.04 -26.04 20.60
CA PHE A 97 6.08 -27.13 20.78
C PHE A 97 6.24 -28.20 19.68
N PRO A 98 6.98 -29.29 19.94
CA PRO A 98 7.27 -30.32 18.93
C PRO A 98 6.01 -31.07 18.43
N ASN A 99 4.92 -31.04 19.20
CA ASN A 99 3.64 -31.63 18.82
C ASN A 99 2.70 -30.67 18.08
N ARG A 100 3.14 -29.44 17.77
CA ARG A 100 2.35 -28.45 17.03
C ARG A 100 2.97 -28.15 15.68
N VAL A 101 2.10 -28.05 14.68
CA VAL A 101 2.44 -27.63 13.34
C VAL A 101 2.26 -26.12 13.25
N CYS A 102 3.32 -25.41 12.90
CA CYS A 102 3.34 -23.98 12.64
C CYS A 102 3.33 -23.73 11.12
N PHE A 103 2.70 -22.64 10.73
CA PHE A 103 2.67 -22.19 9.35
C PHE A 103 3.30 -20.80 9.24
N GLN A 104 4.09 -20.61 8.21
CA GLN A 104 4.66 -19.33 7.84
C GLN A 104 4.27 -19.05 6.40
N GLU A 105 3.60 -17.93 6.16
CA GLU A 105 3.25 -17.49 4.83
C GLU A 105 4.28 -16.47 4.35
N GLN A 106 4.70 -16.59 3.10
CA GLN A 106 5.51 -15.60 2.40
C GLN A 106 4.72 -15.10 1.19
N THR A 107 4.53 -13.80 1.12
CA THR A 107 3.85 -13.15 0.00
C THR A 107 4.81 -12.18 -0.65
N GLN A 108 4.94 -12.26 -1.97
CA GLN A 108 5.64 -11.28 -2.80
C GLN A 108 4.63 -10.71 -3.79
N SER A 109 4.44 -9.39 -3.76
CA SER A 109 3.54 -8.72 -4.68
C SER A 109 4.26 -7.63 -5.46
N HIS A 110 3.82 -7.46 -6.70
CA HIS A 110 4.24 -6.45 -7.64
C HIS A 110 2.99 -5.79 -8.22
N VAL A 111 2.88 -4.47 -8.07
CA VAL A 111 1.74 -3.69 -8.58
C VAL A 111 2.26 -2.51 -9.39
N SER A 112 1.72 -2.32 -10.59
CA SER A 112 1.92 -1.15 -11.44
C SER A 112 0.64 -0.34 -11.49
N TRP A 113 0.72 0.92 -11.08
CA TRP A 113 -0.33 1.90 -11.25
C TRP A 113 0.02 2.81 -12.41
N LEU A 114 -0.96 3.12 -13.25
CA LEU A 114 -0.86 4.13 -14.29
C LEU A 114 -1.76 5.32 -13.94
N CYS A 115 -1.16 6.49 -13.93
CA CYS A 115 -1.83 7.74 -13.57
C CYS A 115 -1.78 8.72 -14.76
N SER A 116 -2.88 9.47 -15.03
CA SER A 116 -2.92 10.56 -16.05
C SER A 116 -3.00 12.01 -15.50
N LYS A 117 -2.09 12.90 -15.91
CA LYS A 117 -2.10 14.35 -15.54
C LYS A 117 -3.41 15.01 -16.05
N PRO A 118 -3.92 16.07 -15.40
CA PRO A 118 -3.36 16.82 -14.28
C PRO A 118 -3.69 16.21 -12.91
N PHE A 119 -2.75 16.27 -11.97
CA PHE A 119 -3.00 15.93 -10.56
C PHE A 119 -2.23 16.88 -9.66
N LYS A 120 -2.75 17.04 -8.46
CA LYS A 120 -2.14 17.83 -7.40
C LYS A 120 -1.33 16.93 -6.45
N VAL A 121 -1.97 15.96 -5.79
CA VAL A 121 -1.32 15.11 -4.77
C VAL A 121 -1.83 13.68 -4.86
N ILE A 122 -0.93 12.69 -4.80
CA ILE A 122 -1.25 11.28 -4.59
C ILE A 122 -0.70 10.82 -3.24
N CYS A 123 -1.38 9.88 -2.61
CA CYS A 123 -0.94 9.29 -1.34
C CYS A 123 -0.81 7.78 -1.46
N ILE A 124 0.15 7.23 -0.73
CA ILE A 124 0.38 5.80 -0.56
C ILE A 124 -0.40 5.38 0.69
N TYR A 125 -1.28 4.41 0.54
CA TYR A 125 -2.07 3.83 1.63
C TYR A 125 -1.58 2.42 1.92
N ILE A 126 -1.27 2.14 3.18
CA ILE A 126 -0.74 0.87 3.64
C ILE A 126 -1.66 0.32 4.70
N ASP A 127 -2.17 -0.88 4.45
CA ASP A 127 -2.91 -1.70 5.40
C ASP A 127 -2.03 -2.83 5.90
N PHE A 128 -1.86 -2.91 7.21
CA PHE A 128 -1.13 -3.98 7.88
C PHE A 128 -2.03 -4.60 8.94
N PHE A 129 -2.48 -5.82 8.69
CA PHE A 129 -3.35 -6.58 9.59
C PHE A 129 -2.64 -7.87 9.99
N SER A 130 -1.87 -7.82 11.07
CA SER A 130 -1.26 -9.01 11.67
C SER A 130 -2.17 -9.63 12.74
N ALA A 131 -1.78 -10.81 13.21
CA ALA A 131 -2.45 -11.52 14.30
C ALA A 131 -2.25 -10.84 15.67
N ASP A 132 -1.18 -10.04 15.83
CA ASP A 132 -0.84 -9.35 17.08
C ASP A 132 -1.15 -7.85 17.05
N TYR A 133 -0.94 -7.18 15.92
CA TYR A 133 -1.22 -5.76 15.74
C TYR A 133 -1.86 -5.43 14.40
N LYS A 134 -2.58 -4.31 14.38
CA LYS A 134 -3.10 -3.69 13.16
C LYS A 134 -2.53 -2.28 13.04
N LEU A 135 -2.19 -1.88 11.82
CA LEU A 135 -1.71 -0.54 11.50
C LEU A 135 -2.24 -0.13 10.13
N VAL A 136 -2.68 1.12 10.03
CA VAL A 136 -3.06 1.75 8.77
C VAL A 136 -2.29 3.05 8.66
N GLN A 137 -1.66 3.28 7.50
CA GLN A 137 -0.83 4.46 7.28
C GLN A 137 -1.12 5.06 5.91
N LYS A 138 -1.37 6.37 5.87
CA LYS A 138 -1.43 7.16 4.63
C LYS A 138 -0.25 8.12 4.58
N VAL A 139 0.57 7.99 3.55
CA VAL A 139 1.74 8.85 3.31
C VAL A 139 1.50 9.67 2.04
N CYS A 140 1.58 10.99 2.14
CA CYS A 140 1.38 11.90 1.02
C CYS A 140 2.65 12.75 0.81
N PRO A 141 3.67 12.27 0.06
CA PRO A 141 4.99 12.88 0.04
C PRO A 141 5.02 14.34 -0.40
N ASP A 142 4.23 14.69 -1.43
CA ASP A 142 4.18 16.05 -1.99
C ASP A 142 2.95 16.86 -1.49
N TYR A 143 2.33 16.45 -0.38
CA TYR A 143 1.11 17.11 0.10
C TYR A 143 1.30 18.61 0.30
N ASN A 144 2.35 19.03 1.00
CA ASN A 144 2.58 20.45 1.28
C ASN A 144 2.95 21.27 0.04
N TYR A 145 3.44 20.63 -1.03
CA TYR A 145 3.86 21.33 -2.24
C TYR A 145 2.69 21.59 -3.20
N HIS A 146 1.66 20.74 -3.15
CA HIS A 146 0.55 20.79 -4.10
C HIS A 146 -0.85 20.87 -3.45
N SER A 147 -0.94 20.84 -2.12
CA SER A 147 -2.20 21.07 -1.40
C SER A 147 -2.51 22.55 -1.33
N ASP A 148 -3.78 22.90 -1.55
CA ASP A 148 -4.31 24.25 -1.31
C ASP A 148 -4.39 24.56 0.20
N THR A 149 -4.20 23.55 1.08
CA THR A 149 -4.12 23.65 2.55
C THR A 149 -2.93 22.82 3.07
N PRO A 150 -1.70 23.36 3.05
CA PRO A 150 -0.52 22.63 3.52
C PRO A 150 -0.56 22.43 5.04
N TYR A 151 0.06 21.34 5.54
CA TYR A 151 0.27 21.17 6.97
C TYR A 151 1.23 22.24 7.48
N THR A 152 0.76 23.11 8.37
CA THR A 152 1.62 24.04 9.10
C THR A 152 2.20 23.31 10.30
N SER A 153 3.53 23.26 10.44
CA SER A 153 4.13 22.84 11.71
C SER A 153 3.77 23.89 12.77
N VAL A 154 2.86 23.53 13.67
CA VAL A 154 2.64 24.32 14.89
C VAL A 154 3.83 23.99 15.79
N GLY A 155 4.76 24.94 15.89
CA GLY A 155 5.85 24.92 16.86
C GLY A 155 5.39 25.40 18.22
#